data_AF-A0A535LMB6-F1
#
_entry.id   AF-A0A535LMB6-F1
#
_cell.length_a   1.000
_cell.length_b   1.000
_cell.length_c   1.000
_cell.angle_alpha   90.00
_cell.angle_beta   90.00
_cell.angle_gamma   90.00
#
_symmetry.space_group_name_H-M   'P 1'
#
loop_
_entity.id
_entity.type
_entity.pdbx_description
1 polymer ?
#
loop_
_entity_poly.entity_id
_entity_poly.type
_entity_poly.pdbx_seq_one_letter_code
_entity_poly.pdbx_strand_id
1 'polypeptide(L)'
;MSKPRLYGPSIGALLAVWLSSGIAVAGDPVDSNSALAGSGGGCFAPPIVQTSPFDQLPAVNPEWAPVVNGSVPFSAPILVHGTAVDSHISREDFPAGHVRFDQNTDISLDAGDAAFLATGNLAGGGSPLLELEWETGSYPAWAWAGEGDRIVALGRWIFDCGHPDPIPGHKLGTSIPCLTDADQPAGIPCIGAIFNYRSEMHPPQAVAVIRSGRAAKLDVGGHAVPVSQADVIVSPDGGGAGDACVVMHKTTLNAILGAPCFPLSAPLALIPVGGTAPLNSRDFSFDVPLPAVPGGRDPVLRVTPRGTALVRERQSSVAGDRRVGPCRRVVDGAVHRRPGHVR
;
A
#
# COMPACT_ATOMS: atom_id res chain seq x y z
N MET A 1 48.94 52.68 -19.74
CA MET A 1 48.63 51.49 -20.56
C MET A 1 48.15 50.39 -19.61
N SER A 2 46.84 50.34 -19.38
CA SER A 2 46.21 49.43 -18.42
C SER A 2 44.78 49.22 -18.91
N LYS A 3 44.44 48.02 -19.40
CA LYS A 3 43.10 47.68 -19.88
C LYS A 3 42.20 47.34 -18.66
N PRO A 4 41.01 47.95 -18.50
CA PRO A 4 40.04 47.49 -17.51
C PRO A 4 39.30 46.25 -18.03
N ARG A 5 39.18 45.23 -17.17
CA ARG A 5 38.32 44.06 -17.38
C ARG A 5 36.89 44.42 -16.99
N LEU A 6 35.95 44.24 -17.92
CA LEU A 6 34.50 44.29 -17.67
C LEU A 6 34.07 43.02 -16.91
N TYR A 7 33.52 43.19 -15.71
CA TYR A 7 32.71 42.18 -15.04
C TYR A 7 31.30 42.22 -15.64
N GLY A 8 30.87 41.13 -16.26
CA GLY A 8 29.50 40.97 -16.72
C GLY A 8 28.54 40.76 -15.53
N PRO A 9 27.35 41.36 -15.53
CA PRO A 9 26.37 41.14 -14.48
C PRO A 9 25.75 39.75 -14.63
N SER A 10 25.80 38.98 -13.54
CA SER A 10 25.10 37.70 -13.40
C SER A 10 23.59 37.95 -13.49
N ILE A 11 22.95 37.43 -14.54
CA ILE A 11 21.49 37.40 -14.67
C ILE A 11 20.96 36.45 -13.60
N GLY A 12 20.42 37.01 -12.52
CA GLY A 12 19.65 36.26 -11.53
C GLY A 12 18.34 35.80 -12.15
N ALA A 13 18.21 34.51 -12.41
CA ALA A 13 16.93 33.90 -12.79
C ALA A 13 15.99 33.93 -11.58
N LEU A 14 15.07 34.88 -11.56
CA LEU A 14 13.88 34.86 -10.70
C LEU A 14 12.93 33.79 -11.25
N LEU A 15 13.00 32.57 -10.69
CA LEU A 15 11.90 31.60 -10.82
C LEU A 15 10.72 32.11 -9.98
N ALA A 16 9.75 32.73 -10.65
CA ALA A 16 8.44 32.95 -10.07
C ALA A 16 7.72 31.60 -9.96
N VAL A 17 7.70 31.02 -8.76
CA VAL A 17 6.83 29.90 -8.43
C VAL A 17 5.42 30.46 -8.35
N TRP A 18 4.61 30.17 -9.36
CA TRP A 18 3.17 30.34 -9.29
C TRP A 18 2.64 29.38 -8.22
N LEU A 19 2.21 29.91 -7.07
CA LEU A 19 1.31 29.21 -6.16
C LEU A 19 -0.04 29.09 -6.87
N SER A 20 -0.21 28.00 -7.62
CA SER A 20 -1.54 27.58 -8.05
C SER A 20 -2.29 27.14 -6.80
N SER A 21 -3.22 27.96 -6.33
CA SER A 21 -4.35 27.56 -5.49
C SER A 21 -5.26 26.64 -6.31
N GLY A 22 -4.74 25.48 -6.71
CA GLY A 22 -5.53 24.45 -7.36
C GLY A 22 -6.45 23.87 -6.30
N ILE A 23 -7.75 24.14 -6.43
CA ILE A 23 -8.75 23.23 -5.86
C ILE A 23 -8.47 21.90 -6.57
N ALA A 24 -7.92 20.92 -5.86
CA ALA A 24 -7.81 19.57 -6.36
C ALA A 24 -9.24 19.11 -6.64
N VAL A 25 -9.62 19.04 -7.91
CA VAL A 25 -10.85 18.38 -8.32
C VAL A 25 -10.57 16.91 -8.08
N ALA A 26 -11.26 16.32 -7.10
CA ALA A 26 -11.22 14.88 -6.88
C ALA A 26 -11.53 14.20 -8.22
N GLY A 27 -10.62 13.35 -8.69
CA GLY A 27 -10.89 12.51 -9.85
C GLY A 27 -12.03 11.55 -9.53
N ASP A 28 -12.80 11.16 -10.54
CA ASP A 28 -13.81 10.13 -10.38
C ASP A 28 -13.15 8.82 -9.91
N PRO A 29 -13.80 8.03 -9.04
CA PRO A 29 -13.35 6.70 -8.65
C PRO A 29 -13.10 5.80 -9.86
N VAL A 30 -12.16 4.87 -9.75
CA VAL A 30 -11.90 3.89 -10.81
C VAL A 30 -13.08 2.93 -10.93
N ASP A 31 -13.49 2.59 -12.16
CA ASP A 31 -14.52 1.59 -12.37
C ASP A 31 -14.02 0.20 -11.95
N SER A 32 -14.65 -0.40 -10.93
CA SER A 32 -14.35 -1.76 -10.47
C SER A 32 -14.49 -2.83 -11.54
N ASN A 33 -15.37 -2.65 -12.53
CA ASN A 33 -15.50 -3.63 -13.61
C ASN A 33 -14.30 -3.63 -14.56
N SER A 34 -13.41 -2.63 -14.48
CA SER A 34 -12.15 -2.61 -15.22
C SER A 34 -11.13 -3.64 -14.70
N ALA A 35 -11.32 -4.17 -13.48
CA ALA A 35 -10.46 -5.20 -12.91
C ALA A 35 -10.59 -6.55 -13.64
N LEU A 36 -11.73 -6.79 -14.31
CA LEU A 36 -12.00 -8.02 -15.06
C LEU A 36 -10.99 -8.24 -16.19
N ALA A 37 -10.46 -9.46 -16.29
CA ALA A 37 -9.64 -9.88 -17.43
C ALA A 37 -10.29 -9.59 -18.80
N GLY A 38 -11.60 -9.84 -18.93
CA GLY A 38 -12.35 -9.57 -20.17
C GLY A 38 -12.43 -8.08 -20.55
N SER A 39 -12.22 -7.19 -19.58
CA SER A 39 -12.16 -5.73 -19.76
C SER A 39 -10.72 -5.21 -19.91
N GLY A 40 -9.72 -6.09 -19.99
CA GLY A 40 -8.29 -5.73 -20.01
C GLY A 40 -7.66 -5.58 -18.61
N GLY A 41 -8.41 -5.91 -17.56
CA GLY A 41 -7.96 -5.96 -16.17
C GLY A 41 -7.11 -7.18 -15.85
N GLY A 42 -6.64 -7.24 -14.60
CA GLY A 42 -5.70 -8.28 -14.14
C GLY A 42 -6.29 -9.30 -13.17
N CYS A 43 -7.57 -9.17 -12.78
CA CYS A 43 -8.26 -10.22 -12.03
C CYS A 43 -8.62 -11.32 -13.02
N PHE A 44 -7.83 -12.40 -12.96
CA PHE A 44 -7.99 -13.57 -13.82
C PHE A 44 -8.59 -14.70 -13.00
N ALA A 45 -9.89 -14.90 -13.16
CA ALA A 45 -10.47 -16.18 -12.81
C ALA A 45 -9.69 -17.34 -13.46
N PRO A 46 -9.22 -18.34 -12.68
CA PRO A 46 -8.71 -19.56 -13.27
C PRO A 46 -9.86 -20.21 -14.06
N PRO A 47 -9.58 -20.90 -15.18
CA PRO A 47 -10.60 -21.67 -15.86
C PRO A 47 -11.09 -22.75 -14.88
N ILE A 48 -12.26 -22.54 -14.29
CA ILE A 48 -12.93 -23.55 -13.47
C ILE A 48 -13.37 -24.64 -14.45
N VAL A 49 -12.48 -25.59 -14.73
CA VAL A 49 -12.87 -26.84 -15.33
C VAL A 49 -13.34 -27.72 -14.17
N GLN A 50 -14.58 -27.53 -13.72
CA GLN A 50 -15.23 -28.49 -12.83
C GLN A 50 -15.39 -29.80 -13.61
N THR A 51 -14.36 -30.65 -13.58
CA THR A 51 -14.43 -32.00 -14.16
C THR A 51 -14.97 -33.01 -13.16
N SER A 52 -14.93 -32.67 -11.87
CA SER A 52 -15.38 -33.49 -10.76
C SER A 52 -15.95 -32.65 -9.60
N PRO A 53 -16.96 -33.15 -8.86
CA PRO A 53 -17.47 -32.52 -7.63
C PRO A 53 -16.43 -32.44 -6.48
N PHE A 54 -15.25 -33.05 -6.65
CA PHE A 54 -14.12 -32.96 -5.74
C PHE A 54 -13.02 -31.97 -6.18
N ASP A 55 -13.18 -31.31 -7.34
CA ASP A 55 -12.25 -30.28 -7.85
C ASP A 55 -12.44 -28.93 -7.12
N GLN A 56 -12.57 -28.95 -5.80
CA GLN A 56 -12.65 -27.74 -4.95
C GLN A 56 -11.25 -27.24 -4.52
N LEU A 57 -10.18 -27.76 -5.15
CA LEU A 57 -8.82 -27.33 -4.90
C LEU A 57 -8.55 -26.00 -5.64
N PRO A 58 -7.89 -25.05 -4.95
CA PRO A 58 -8.25 -23.64 -4.94
C PRO A 58 -8.17 -22.97 -6.30
N ALA A 59 -9.18 -22.14 -6.56
CA ALA A 59 -9.11 -21.08 -7.54
C ALA A 59 -7.95 -20.16 -7.16
N VAL A 60 -6.75 -20.38 -7.72
CA VAL A 60 -5.69 -19.37 -7.70
C VAL A 60 -6.08 -18.31 -8.73
N ASN A 61 -7.08 -17.49 -8.37
CA ASN A 61 -7.14 -16.12 -8.86
C ASN A 61 -5.83 -15.47 -8.37
N PRO A 62 -5.10 -14.67 -9.17
CA PRO A 62 -4.21 -13.71 -8.54
C PRO A 62 -5.05 -12.96 -7.51
N GLU A 63 -4.74 -13.11 -6.22
CA GLU A 63 -5.46 -12.46 -5.12
C GLU A 63 -5.50 -10.93 -5.32
N TRP A 64 -4.52 -10.42 -6.07
CA TRP A 64 -4.34 -9.01 -6.35
C TRP A 64 -4.01 -8.75 -7.81
N ALA A 65 -4.53 -7.64 -8.35
CA ALA A 65 -4.18 -7.17 -9.70
C ALA A 65 -3.94 -5.65 -9.71
N PRO A 66 -3.02 -5.11 -10.50
CA PRO A 66 -2.82 -3.67 -10.53
C PRO A 66 -4.05 -2.95 -11.08
N VAL A 67 -4.43 -1.83 -10.44
CA VAL A 67 -5.54 -1.00 -10.90
C VAL A 67 -5.22 -0.37 -12.26
N VAL A 68 -3.96 0.00 -12.47
CA VAL A 68 -3.49 0.57 -13.73
C VAL A 68 -2.88 -0.51 -14.59
N ASN A 69 -3.42 -0.67 -15.81
CA ASN A 69 -2.91 -1.58 -16.83
C ASN A 69 -2.85 -3.04 -16.34
N GLY A 70 -4.01 -3.67 -16.16
CA GLY A 70 -4.12 -5.06 -15.68
C GLY A 70 -3.49 -6.13 -16.58
N SER A 71 -3.02 -5.75 -17.78
CA SER A 71 -2.21 -6.63 -18.64
C SER A 71 -0.77 -6.81 -18.14
N VAL A 72 -0.30 -5.95 -17.24
CA VAL A 72 0.94 -6.15 -16.48
C VAL A 72 0.60 -6.50 -15.03
N PRO A 73 1.41 -7.31 -14.34
CA PRO A 73 1.10 -7.77 -12.99
C PRO A 73 1.56 -6.81 -11.88
N PHE A 74 2.19 -5.68 -12.23
CA PHE A 74 2.83 -4.77 -11.28
C PHE A 74 2.36 -3.33 -11.49
N SER A 75 1.93 -2.65 -10.42
CA SER A 75 1.61 -1.21 -10.40
C SER A 75 2.74 -0.41 -9.76
N ALA A 76 2.87 0.88 -10.07
CA ALA A 76 3.73 1.78 -9.27
C ALA A 76 3.07 2.04 -7.90
N PRO A 77 3.84 2.33 -6.83
CA PRO A 77 3.24 2.69 -5.55
C PRO A 77 2.59 4.07 -5.61
N ILE A 78 1.52 4.24 -4.83
CA ILE A 78 0.82 5.50 -4.62
C ILE A 78 1.03 5.96 -3.18
N LEU A 79 0.98 7.28 -2.98
CA LEU A 79 0.94 7.91 -1.67
C LEU A 79 -0.51 8.32 -1.39
N VAL A 80 -1.03 7.95 -0.22
CA VAL A 80 -2.38 8.31 0.22
C VAL A 80 -2.35 8.93 1.60
N HIS A 81 -3.33 9.80 1.86
CA HIS A 81 -3.59 10.47 3.10
C HIS A 81 -5.02 10.21 3.52
N GLY A 82 -5.24 10.07 4.81
CA GLY A 82 -6.59 9.87 5.32
C GLY A 82 -6.65 9.75 6.82
N THR A 83 -7.80 9.27 7.28
CA THR A 83 -8.08 8.99 8.68
C THR A 83 -8.39 7.50 8.81
N ALA A 84 -7.73 6.85 9.77
CA ALA A 84 -8.02 5.47 10.13
C ALA A 84 -9.44 5.37 10.68
N VAL A 85 -10.20 4.39 10.19
CA VAL A 85 -11.57 4.11 10.64
C VAL A 85 -11.59 2.83 11.47
N ASP A 86 -10.85 1.81 11.04
CA ASP A 86 -10.71 0.56 11.80
C ASP A 86 -9.30 -0.02 11.62
N SER A 87 -8.91 -0.91 12.52
CA SER A 87 -7.69 -1.71 12.39
C SER A 87 -7.87 -3.08 13.05
N HIS A 88 -7.79 -4.14 12.25
CA HIS A 88 -8.02 -5.51 12.70
C HIS A 88 -7.04 -6.49 12.03
N ILE A 89 -7.09 -7.76 12.45
CA ILE A 89 -6.39 -8.85 11.76
C ILE A 89 -7.43 -9.56 10.90
N SER A 90 -7.13 -9.76 9.62
CA SER A 90 -8.01 -10.51 8.71
C SER A 90 -8.22 -11.95 9.21
N ARG A 91 -9.37 -12.50 8.85
CA ARG A 91 -9.75 -13.90 9.14
C ARG A 91 -10.04 -14.70 7.87
N GLU A 92 -9.91 -14.07 6.72
CA GLU A 92 -10.40 -14.57 5.43
C GLU A 92 -9.26 -14.80 4.42
N ASP A 93 -8.02 -14.45 4.80
CA ASP A 93 -6.83 -14.58 3.96
C ASP A 93 -6.62 -15.99 3.41
N PHE A 94 -6.27 -16.07 2.14
CA PHE A 94 -5.97 -17.33 1.49
C PHE A 94 -4.60 -17.86 1.94
N PRO A 95 -4.49 -19.00 2.66
CA PRO A 95 -3.24 -19.40 3.32
C PRO A 95 -2.04 -19.70 2.40
N ALA A 96 -2.25 -19.80 1.09
CA ALA A 96 -1.16 -20.01 0.12
C ALA A 96 -0.59 -18.71 -0.46
N GLY A 97 -1.28 -17.58 -0.27
CA GLY A 97 -0.83 -16.23 -0.67
C GLY A 97 -0.09 -15.47 0.43
N HIS A 98 -0.13 -16.01 1.66
CA HIS A 98 0.20 -15.28 2.89
C HIS A 98 1.17 -16.07 3.79
N VAL A 99 2.14 -15.38 4.40
CA VAL A 99 3.04 -15.98 5.40
C VAL A 99 2.47 -15.91 6.82
N ARG A 100 1.64 -14.91 7.11
CA ARG A 100 0.77 -14.78 8.29
C ARG A 100 -0.55 -14.13 7.85
N PHE A 101 -1.47 -13.90 8.78
CA PHE A 101 -2.65 -13.11 8.45
C PHE A 101 -2.28 -11.66 8.21
N ASP A 102 -3.03 -10.96 7.37
CA ASP A 102 -2.92 -9.53 7.23
C ASP A 102 -3.43 -8.80 8.47
N GLN A 103 -2.78 -7.69 8.73
CA GLN A 103 -3.36 -6.63 9.53
C GLN A 103 -3.93 -5.59 8.58
N ASN A 104 -5.23 -5.38 8.68
CA ASN A 104 -6.00 -4.53 7.79
C ASN A 104 -6.25 -3.23 8.53
N THR A 105 -5.91 -2.10 7.91
CA THR A 105 -6.29 -0.77 8.38
C THR A 105 -7.21 -0.13 7.34
N ASP A 106 -8.44 0.13 7.73
CA ASP A 106 -9.41 0.85 6.91
C ASP A 106 -9.18 2.35 6.98
N ILE A 107 -9.06 3.00 5.83
CA ILE A 107 -8.74 4.42 5.72
C ILE A 107 -9.86 5.15 4.99
N SER A 108 -10.45 6.15 5.65
CA SER A 108 -11.20 7.18 4.96
C SER A 108 -10.22 8.15 4.32
N LEU A 109 -10.11 8.12 2.99
CA LEU A 109 -9.17 8.96 2.26
C LEU A 109 -9.54 10.45 2.32
N ASP A 110 -8.52 11.29 2.32
CA ASP A 110 -8.68 12.72 2.09
C ASP A 110 -9.27 12.98 0.70
N ALA A 111 -10.01 14.08 0.54
CA ALA A 111 -10.66 14.41 -0.73
C ALA A 111 -9.69 14.49 -1.93
N GLY A 112 -8.43 14.85 -1.69
CA GLY A 112 -7.39 14.89 -2.74
C GLY A 112 -6.99 13.52 -3.27
N ASP A 113 -7.22 12.47 -2.48
CA ASP A 113 -6.81 11.09 -2.75
C ASP A 113 -8.01 10.18 -3.10
N ALA A 114 -9.23 10.74 -3.15
CA ALA A 114 -10.46 10.00 -3.40
C ALA A 114 -10.47 9.22 -4.74
N ALA A 115 -9.68 9.64 -5.72
CA ALA A 115 -9.53 8.94 -7.00
C ALA A 115 -8.83 7.57 -6.89
N PHE A 116 -8.20 7.26 -5.74
CA PHE A 116 -7.63 5.95 -5.47
C PHE A 116 -8.66 4.93 -4.99
N LEU A 117 -9.91 5.33 -4.81
CA LEU A 117 -11.02 4.41 -4.56
C LEU A 117 -11.55 3.87 -5.89
N ALA A 118 -12.04 2.64 -5.86
CA ALA A 118 -12.86 2.08 -6.92
C ALA A 118 -14.35 2.26 -6.62
N THR A 119 -15.21 2.10 -7.64
CA THR A 119 -16.67 2.12 -7.47
C THR A 119 -17.17 1.05 -6.49
N GLY A 120 -16.43 -0.05 -6.35
CA GLY A 120 -16.64 -1.12 -5.38
C GLY A 120 -16.38 -0.70 -3.95
N ASN A 121 -15.40 0.19 -3.69
CA ASN A 121 -15.22 0.78 -2.36
C ASN A 121 -16.39 1.68 -1.94
N LEU A 122 -17.23 2.09 -2.89
CA LEU A 122 -18.43 2.89 -2.67
C LEU A 122 -19.70 2.02 -2.62
N ALA A 123 -19.60 0.73 -2.95
CA ALA A 123 -20.71 -0.19 -2.94
C ALA A 123 -21.13 -0.51 -1.49
N GLY A 124 -22.41 -0.81 -1.26
CA GLY A 124 -22.91 -1.23 0.07
C GLY A 124 -23.41 -0.10 0.99
N GLY A 125 -23.33 1.17 0.58
CA GLY A 125 -23.96 2.29 1.30
C GLY A 125 -23.26 2.73 2.60
N GLY A 126 -22.09 2.15 2.90
CA GLY A 126 -21.19 2.59 3.97
C GLY A 126 -20.34 3.81 3.57
N SER A 127 -19.47 4.24 4.48
CA SER A 127 -18.43 5.23 4.12
C SER A 127 -17.40 4.54 3.21
N PRO A 128 -16.92 5.20 2.15
CA PRO A 128 -15.89 4.60 1.31
C PRO A 128 -14.55 4.53 2.04
N LEU A 129 -13.99 3.33 2.08
CA LEU A 129 -12.72 3.05 2.75
C LEU A 129 -11.76 2.39 1.75
N LEU A 130 -10.52 2.88 1.76
CA LEU A 130 -9.39 2.21 1.16
C LEU A 130 -8.79 1.30 2.24
N GLU A 131 -8.59 0.04 1.90
CA GLU A 131 -7.97 -0.92 2.81
C GLU A 131 -6.45 -0.87 2.64
N LEU A 132 -5.74 -1.00 3.76
CA LEU A 132 -4.30 -1.19 3.81
C LEU A 132 -4.04 -2.54 4.45
N GLU A 133 -3.48 -3.47 3.70
CA GLU A 133 -3.28 -4.85 4.15
C GLU A 133 -1.79 -5.11 4.36
N TRP A 134 -1.39 -5.47 5.58
CA TRP A 134 0.01 -5.74 5.91
C TRP A 134 0.16 -6.97 6.77
N GLU A 135 0.85 -7.98 6.23
CA GLU A 135 1.33 -9.17 6.93
C GLU A 135 1.70 -8.94 8.41
N THR A 136 0.94 -9.62 9.28
CA THR A 136 1.22 -9.62 10.72
C THR A 136 2.62 -10.15 10.98
N GLY A 137 3.29 -9.58 11.99
CA GLY A 137 4.68 -9.92 12.31
C GLY A 137 5.73 -9.07 11.60
N SER A 138 5.41 -8.48 10.45
CA SER A 138 6.22 -7.44 9.82
C SER A 138 5.74 -6.03 10.20
N TYR A 139 4.43 -5.86 10.39
CA TYR A 139 3.83 -4.62 10.90
C TYR A 139 3.60 -4.68 12.43
N PRO A 140 4.39 -3.97 13.25
CA PRO A 140 4.30 -4.10 14.69
C PRO A 140 3.09 -3.36 15.29
N ALA A 141 2.46 -3.95 16.30
CA ALA A 141 1.27 -3.42 16.96
C ALA A 141 1.41 -2.00 17.52
N TRP A 142 2.61 -1.54 17.89
CA TRP A 142 2.81 -0.16 18.36
C TRP A 142 2.61 0.88 17.25
N ALA A 143 2.71 0.47 15.99
CA ALA A 143 2.54 1.33 14.83
C ALA A 143 1.12 1.26 14.26
N TRP A 144 0.28 0.29 14.68
CA TRP A 144 -1.09 0.17 14.20
C TRP A 144 -1.88 1.44 14.50
N ALA A 145 -2.70 1.86 13.55
CA ALA A 145 -3.55 3.02 13.71
C ALA A 145 -4.74 2.70 14.62
N GLY A 146 -5.12 3.67 15.45
CA GLY A 146 -6.43 3.65 16.11
C GLY A 146 -7.44 4.45 15.30
N GLU A 147 -8.73 4.17 15.50
CA GLU A 147 -9.81 4.98 14.93
C GLU A 147 -9.58 6.48 15.18
N GLY A 148 -9.70 7.28 14.11
CA GLY A 148 -9.47 8.71 14.11
C GLY A 148 -8.04 9.14 13.79
N ASP A 149 -7.05 8.25 13.92
CA ASP A 149 -5.65 8.60 13.67
C ASP A 149 -5.44 9.04 12.22
N ARG A 150 -4.59 10.04 12.03
CA ARG A 150 -4.22 10.50 10.69
C ARG A 150 -3.17 9.56 10.11
N ILE A 151 -3.36 9.14 8.86
CA ILE A 151 -2.46 8.23 8.17
C ILE A 151 -1.87 8.92 6.95
N VAL A 152 -0.58 8.68 6.73
CA VAL A 152 0.07 8.80 5.43
C VAL A 152 0.65 7.43 5.08
N ALA A 153 0.27 6.86 3.96
CA ALA A 153 0.71 5.53 3.54
C ALA A 153 1.23 5.54 2.10
N LEU A 154 2.29 4.77 1.87
CA LEU A 154 2.89 4.53 0.55
C LEU A 154 2.86 3.04 0.29
N GLY A 155 2.36 2.62 -0.86
CA GLY A 155 2.27 1.20 -1.21
C GLY A 155 1.70 0.97 -2.60
N ARG A 156 1.65 -0.29 -3.04
CA ARG A 156 1.11 -0.65 -4.36
C ARG A 156 -0.40 -0.46 -4.37
N TRP A 157 -0.91 0.13 -5.45
CA TRP A 157 -2.35 0.27 -5.67
C TRP A 157 -2.84 -0.88 -6.54
N ILE A 158 -3.71 -1.72 -5.98
CA ILE A 158 -4.20 -2.94 -6.61
C ILE A 158 -5.72 -3.08 -6.38
N PHE A 159 -6.35 -3.92 -7.18
CA PHE A 159 -7.68 -4.48 -6.93
C PHE A 159 -7.52 -5.76 -6.12
N ASP A 160 -8.28 -5.88 -5.04
CA ASP A 160 -8.49 -7.15 -4.34
C ASP A 160 -9.38 -8.03 -5.21
N CYS A 161 -8.78 -9.03 -5.84
CA CYS A 161 -9.47 -9.99 -6.68
C CYS A 161 -9.99 -11.20 -5.90
N GLY A 162 -9.57 -11.37 -4.64
CA GLY A 162 -9.98 -12.45 -3.74
C GLY A 162 -11.36 -12.24 -3.16
N HIS A 163 -11.75 -10.98 -2.90
CA HIS A 163 -13.02 -10.63 -2.27
C HIS A 163 -13.89 -9.67 -3.12
N PRO A 164 -14.27 -10.05 -4.36
CA PRO A 164 -15.28 -9.28 -5.07
C PRO A 164 -16.62 -9.39 -4.34
N ASP A 165 -17.28 -8.28 -4.03
CA ASP A 165 -18.63 -8.19 -3.46
C ASP A 165 -19.69 -8.07 -4.58
N PRO A 166 -19.94 -9.13 -5.36
CA PRO A 166 -20.57 -8.99 -6.65
C PRO A 166 -22.08 -8.79 -6.49
N ILE A 167 -22.65 -7.85 -7.25
CA ILE A 167 -24.09 -7.80 -7.52
C ILE A 167 -24.36 -8.76 -8.69
N PRO A 168 -25.10 -9.86 -8.46
CA PRO A 168 -25.29 -10.87 -9.48
C PRO A 168 -26.08 -10.34 -10.67
N GLY A 169 -25.53 -10.54 -11.87
CA GLY A 169 -26.26 -10.46 -13.13
C GLY A 169 -26.63 -11.85 -13.64
N HIS A 170 -26.88 -11.97 -14.95
CA HIS A 170 -27.12 -13.27 -15.59
C HIS A 170 -26.33 -13.43 -16.88
N LYS A 171 -26.01 -14.67 -17.24
CA LYS A 171 -25.38 -14.97 -18.55
C LYS A 171 -26.37 -14.63 -19.66
N LEU A 172 -25.89 -13.92 -20.68
CA LEU A 172 -26.71 -13.45 -21.80
C LEU A 172 -27.61 -14.57 -22.36
N GLY A 173 -28.92 -14.33 -22.38
CA GLY A 173 -29.91 -15.29 -22.89
C GLY A 173 -30.31 -16.42 -21.92
N THR A 174 -29.91 -16.36 -20.65
CA THR A 174 -30.22 -17.37 -19.64
C THR A 174 -30.68 -16.74 -18.31
N SER A 175 -31.18 -17.55 -17.38
CA SER A 175 -31.41 -17.17 -15.98
C SER A 175 -30.27 -17.55 -15.04
N ILE A 176 -29.17 -18.10 -15.57
CA ILE A 176 -28.03 -18.55 -14.77
C ILE A 176 -27.29 -17.31 -14.23
N PRO A 177 -27.13 -17.16 -12.91
CA PRO A 177 -26.45 -16.00 -12.35
C PRO A 177 -24.96 -16.00 -12.67
N CYS A 178 -24.36 -14.81 -12.69
CA CYS A 178 -22.91 -14.63 -12.61
C CYS A 178 -22.54 -14.22 -11.19
N LEU A 179 -21.88 -15.10 -10.45
CA LEU A 179 -21.49 -14.89 -9.06
C LEU A 179 -20.02 -14.50 -8.95
N THR A 180 -19.19 -14.93 -9.89
CA THR A 180 -17.76 -14.64 -9.96
C THR A 180 -17.38 -14.22 -11.38
N ASP A 181 -16.26 -13.52 -11.55
CA ASP A 181 -15.69 -13.23 -12.88
C ASP A 181 -15.39 -14.50 -13.68
N ALA A 182 -15.16 -15.61 -12.98
CA ALA A 182 -15.02 -16.96 -13.56
C ALA A 182 -16.31 -17.48 -14.22
N ASP A 183 -17.47 -16.96 -13.82
CA ASP A 183 -18.77 -17.38 -14.38
C ASP A 183 -19.02 -16.85 -15.79
N GLN A 184 -18.10 -16.06 -16.35
CA GLN A 184 -18.06 -15.72 -17.76
C GLN A 184 -17.23 -16.78 -18.53
N PRO A 185 -17.79 -17.95 -18.91
CA PRO A 185 -17.08 -18.86 -19.80
C PRO A 185 -16.83 -18.15 -21.13
N ALA A 186 -15.73 -18.52 -21.79
CA ALA A 186 -15.33 -17.99 -23.08
C ALA A 186 -16.51 -17.93 -24.06
N GLY A 187 -17.05 -16.72 -24.29
CA GLY A 187 -18.04 -16.43 -25.32
C GLY A 187 -19.46 -16.03 -24.87
N ILE A 188 -19.84 -16.15 -23.60
CA ILE A 188 -21.17 -15.68 -23.13
C ILE A 188 -21.00 -14.57 -22.09
N PRO A 189 -21.32 -13.30 -22.40
CA PRO A 189 -21.13 -12.20 -21.46
C PRO A 189 -22.13 -12.25 -20.30
N CYS A 190 -21.68 -11.80 -19.13
CA CYS A 190 -22.55 -11.52 -17.99
C CYS A 190 -23.21 -10.15 -18.19
N ILE A 191 -24.54 -10.12 -18.19
CA ILE A 191 -25.34 -8.91 -18.34
C ILE A 191 -25.88 -8.50 -16.98
N GLY A 192 -25.70 -7.22 -16.63
CA GLY A 192 -26.18 -6.66 -15.37
C GLY A 192 -25.39 -7.08 -14.13
N ALA A 193 -24.30 -7.85 -14.29
CA ALA A 193 -23.40 -8.18 -13.21
C ALA A 193 -22.50 -6.99 -12.92
N ILE A 194 -22.27 -6.70 -11.64
CA ILE A 194 -21.27 -5.75 -11.17
C ILE A 194 -20.41 -6.52 -10.18
N PHE A 195 -19.11 -6.64 -10.44
CA PHE A 195 -18.26 -7.46 -9.57
C PHE A 195 -17.76 -6.71 -8.33
N ASN A 196 -17.87 -5.37 -8.32
CA ASN A 196 -17.50 -4.49 -7.21
C ASN A 196 -16.10 -4.77 -6.62
N TYR A 197 -15.12 -5.13 -7.45
CA TYR A 197 -13.73 -5.20 -7.01
C TYR A 197 -13.32 -3.92 -6.28
N ARG A 198 -12.90 -4.06 -5.03
CA ARG A 198 -12.39 -2.94 -4.24
C ARG A 198 -10.94 -2.70 -4.63
N SER A 199 -10.54 -1.44 -4.74
CA SER A 199 -9.12 -1.10 -4.76
C SER A 199 -8.60 -0.95 -3.35
N GLU A 200 -7.33 -1.25 -3.16
CA GLU A 200 -6.65 -1.21 -1.87
C GLU A 200 -5.16 -0.92 -2.03
N MET A 201 -4.47 -0.82 -0.90
CA MET A 201 -3.03 -0.71 -0.82
C MET A 201 -2.42 -2.01 -0.29
N HIS A 202 -1.91 -2.85 -1.22
CA HIS A 202 -1.20 -4.07 -0.87
C HIS A 202 -0.09 -4.43 -1.88
N PRO A 203 1.17 -4.63 -1.46
CA PRO A 203 1.68 -4.40 -0.11
C PRO A 203 1.99 -2.91 0.16
N PRO A 204 1.82 -2.46 1.41
CA PRO A 204 2.35 -1.20 1.92
C PRO A 204 3.87 -1.25 1.99
N GLN A 205 4.53 -0.10 1.81
CA GLN A 205 5.98 0.07 1.91
C GLN A 205 6.36 0.99 3.06
N ALA A 206 5.52 1.98 3.36
CA ALA A 206 5.69 2.85 4.49
C ALA A 206 4.35 3.38 4.99
N VAL A 207 4.23 3.51 6.30
CA VAL A 207 3.08 4.12 6.96
C VAL A 207 3.57 5.05 8.06
N ALA A 208 3.00 6.26 8.10
CA ALA A 208 3.11 7.19 9.21
C ALA A 208 1.72 7.34 9.85
N VAL A 209 1.58 6.86 11.09
CA VAL A 209 0.39 7.04 11.90
C VAL A 209 0.59 8.23 12.83
N ILE A 210 -0.10 9.31 12.52
CA ILE A 210 -0.12 10.55 13.27
C ILE A 210 -1.28 10.48 14.25
N ARG A 211 -0.95 10.35 15.53
CA ARG A 211 -1.93 10.11 16.59
C ARG A 211 -2.89 11.29 16.72
N SER A 212 -4.18 11.07 16.45
CA SER A 212 -5.22 12.10 16.45
C SER A 212 -5.72 12.37 17.87
N GLY A 213 -4.84 12.90 18.72
CA GLY A 213 -5.29 13.66 19.88
C GLY A 213 -4.66 13.28 21.20
N ARG A 214 -4.27 14.34 21.92
CA ARG A 214 -3.98 14.35 23.36
C ARG A 214 -2.91 13.38 23.82
N ALA A 215 -1.96 13.03 22.95
CA ALA A 215 -0.68 12.59 23.45
C ALA A 215 -0.13 13.76 24.28
N ALA A 216 -0.16 13.59 25.60
CA ALA A 216 0.48 14.48 26.53
C ALA A 216 1.66 13.72 27.09
N LYS A 217 2.84 14.31 27.02
CA LYS A 217 4.00 13.79 27.71
C LYS A 217 4.19 14.57 29.00
N LEU A 218 4.64 13.90 30.06
CA LEU A 218 5.14 14.61 31.24
C LEU A 218 6.50 15.23 30.91
N ASP A 219 6.64 16.54 31.14
CA ASP A 219 7.95 17.19 31.14
C ASP A 219 8.78 16.76 32.38
N VAL A 220 10.00 17.30 32.50
CA VAL A 220 10.91 16.97 33.62
C VAL A 220 10.31 17.40 34.98
N GLY A 221 9.38 18.36 34.98
CA GLY A 221 8.66 18.83 36.16
C GLY A 221 7.34 18.11 36.43
N GLY A 222 6.96 17.12 35.60
CA GLY A 222 5.71 16.37 35.75
C GLY A 222 4.48 17.08 35.19
N HIS A 223 4.63 18.15 34.40
CA HIS A 223 3.50 18.80 33.74
C HIS A 223 3.19 18.13 32.40
N ALA A 224 1.89 17.93 32.13
CA ALA A 224 1.42 17.43 30.85
C ALA A 224 1.63 18.50 29.76
N VAL A 225 2.44 18.19 28.75
CA VAL A 225 2.64 19.03 27.56
C VAL A 225 2.03 18.35 26.33
N PRO A 226 1.26 19.06 25.50
CA PRO A 226 0.74 18.53 24.25
C PRO A 226 1.88 18.12 23.32
N VAL A 227 1.76 16.94 22.70
CA VAL A 227 2.67 16.48 21.63
C VAL A 227 1.84 15.96 20.46
N SER A 228 2.36 16.16 19.23
CA SER A 228 2.01 15.29 18.11
C SER A 228 2.95 14.10 18.14
N GLN A 229 2.41 12.89 18.11
CA GLN A 229 3.20 11.67 17.93
C GLN A 229 2.92 11.11 16.54
N ALA A 230 3.98 10.86 15.79
CA ALA A 230 3.93 10.11 14.54
C ALA A 230 4.72 8.81 14.73
N ASP A 231 4.03 7.68 14.62
CA ASP A 231 4.63 6.35 14.59
C ASP A 231 4.89 5.98 13.13
N VAL A 232 6.15 5.75 12.78
CA VAL A 232 6.58 5.55 11.39
C VAL A 232 7.16 4.17 11.23
N ILE A 233 6.61 3.42 10.29
CA ILE A 233 7.16 2.15 9.83
C ILE A 233 7.51 2.26 8.35
N VAL A 234 8.70 1.76 8.01
CA VAL A 234 9.18 1.65 6.64
C VAL A 234 9.72 0.25 6.44
N SER A 235 9.13 -0.50 5.49
CA SER A 235 9.63 -1.79 5.03
C SER A 235 9.74 -1.78 3.50
N PRO A 236 10.96 -1.67 2.94
CA PRO A 236 11.16 -1.67 1.49
C PRO A 236 10.55 -2.86 0.75
N ASP A 237 10.52 -4.01 1.42
CA ASP A 237 9.97 -5.27 0.95
C ASP A 237 8.49 -5.46 1.29
N GLY A 238 7.85 -4.43 1.86
CA GLY A 238 6.48 -4.49 2.34
C GLY A 238 6.24 -5.56 3.40
N GLY A 239 7.30 -6.00 4.11
CA GLY A 239 7.16 -7.03 5.12
C GLY A 239 6.95 -8.45 4.57
N GLY A 240 7.16 -8.66 3.26
CA GLY A 240 6.91 -9.93 2.59
C GLY A 240 5.46 -10.12 2.13
N ALA A 241 4.60 -9.12 2.40
CA ALA A 241 3.24 -9.06 1.88
C ALA A 241 3.29 -8.97 0.35
N GLY A 242 2.56 -9.87 -0.31
CA GLY A 242 2.47 -9.95 -1.77
C GLY A 242 3.74 -10.37 -2.50
N ASP A 243 3.61 -11.31 -3.45
CA ASP A 243 4.72 -11.87 -4.22
C ASP A 243 4.50 -11.80 -5.72
N ALA A 244 5.58 -11.55 -6.46
CA ALA A 244 5.60 -11.57 -7.92
C ALA A 244 4.98 -12.86 -8.49
N CYS A 245 5.34 -14.01 -7.91
CA CYS A 245 4.83 -15.31 -8.31
C CYS A 245 3.31 -15.37 -8.20
N VAL A 246 2.69 -14.79 -7.17
CA VAL A 246 1.23 -14.85 -6.95
C VAL A 246 0.49 -14.07 -8.03
N VAL A 247 0.89 -12.81 -8.26
CA VAL A 247 0.20 -11.89 -9.19
C VAL A 247 0.52 -12.13 -10.67
N MET A 248 1.58 -12.89 -10.98
CA MET A 248 1.87 -13.26 -12.36
C MET A 248 0.75 -14.16 -12.91
N HIS A 249 0.11 -13.70 -13.98
CA HIS A 249 -0.97 -14.43 -14.64
C HIS A 249 -0.50 -15.81 -15.13
N LYS A 250 -1.26 -16.84 -14.75
CA LYS A 250 -1.05 -18.23 -15.15
C LYS A 250 -2.27 -18.71 -15.95
N THR A 251 -2.04 -19.11 -17.19
CA THR A 251 -3.11 -19.43 -18.14
C THR A 251 -3.53 -20.90 -18.15
N THR A 252 -2.91 -21.75 -17.32
CA THR A 252 -3.20 -23.19 -17.27
C THR A 252 -3.20 -23.71 -15.84
N LEU A 253 -4.03 -24.73 -15.56
CA LEU A 253 -4.07 -25.40 -14.27
C LEU A 253 -2.70 -25.98 -13.87
N ASN A 254 -1.94 -26.53 -14.82
CA ASN A 254 -0.60 -27.05 -14.54
C ASN A 254 0.39 -25.93 -14.16
N ALA A 255 0.28 -24.75 -14.78
CA ALA A 255 1.09 -23.60 -14.40
C ALA A 255 0.73 -23.12 -12.99
N ILE A 256 -0.55 -23.17 -12.62
CA ILE A 256 -1.05 -22.84 -11.27
C ILE A 256 -0.54 -23.85 -10.24
N LEU A 257 -0.81 -25.14 -10.42
CA LEU A 257 -0.43 -26.20 -9.48
C LEU A 257 1.08 -26.39 -9.37
N GLY A 258 1.82 -26.08 -10.44
CA GLY A 258 3.28 -26.21 -10.49
C GLY A 258 4.04 -24.98 -10.01
N ALA A 259 3.39 -23.89 -9.62
CA ALA A 259 4.05 -22.65 -9.21
C ALA A 259 4.49 -22.71 -7.73
N PRO A 260 5.80 -22.71 -7.43
CA PRO A 260 6.29 -22.71 -6.06
C PRO A 260 6.35 -21.29 -5.51
N CYS A 261 5.19 -20.64 -5.33
CA CYS A 261 5.16 -19.25 -4.85
C CYS A 261 5.54 -19.13 -3.37
N PHE A 262 5.21 -20.13 -2.55
CA PHE A 262 5.64 -20.18 -1.15
C PHE A 262 7.13 -20.55 -1.03
N PRO A 263 7.95 -19.85 -0.21
CA PRO A 263 7.58 -18.97 0.91
C PRO A 263 7.59 -17.45 0.60
N LEU A 264 7.14 -17.02 -0.59
CA LEU A 264 7.05 -15.61 -1.01
C LEU A 264 8.43 -14.90 -1.04
N SER A 265 9.29 -15.34 -1.97
CA SER A 265 10.69 -14.90 -2.05
C SER A 265 10.96 -13.70 -2.98
N ALA A 266 9.95 -13.21 -3.68
CA ALA A 266 10.01 -12.10 -4.63
C ALA A 266 8.97 -11.01 -4.27
N PRO A 267 9.20 -10.25 -3.18
CA PRO A 267 8.23 -9.26 -2.69
C PRO A 267 7.86 -8.22 -3.75
N LEU A 268 6.57 -7.98 -3.93
CA LEU A 268 6.07 -7.02 -4.93
C LEU A 268 6.58 -5.61 -4.69
N ALA A 269 6.75 -5.21 -3.44
CA ALA A 269 7.29 -3.91 -3.05
C ALA A 269 8.71 -3.65 -3.61
N LEU A 270 9.50 -4.68 -3.93
CA LEU A 270 10.87 -4.53 -4.44
C LEU A 270 10.97 -4.47 -5.97
N ILE A 271 9.88 -4.64 -6.71
CA ILE A 271 9.89 -4.67 -8.17
C ILE A 271 9.86 -3.23 -8.73
N PRO A 272 10.87 -2.75 -9.46
CA PRO A 272 10.83 -1.41 -10.03
C PRO A 272 9.74 -1.28 -11.10
N VAL A 273 8.83 -0.31 -10.98
CA VAL A 273 7.75 -0.06 -11.94
C VAL A 273 7.64 1.43 -12.23
N GLY A 274 7.37 1.81 -13.48
CA GLY A 274 7.16 3.22 -13.85
C GLY A 274 8.37 4.12 -13.62
N GLY A 275 9.59 3.56 -13.63
CA GLY A 275 10.82 4.29 -13.33
C GLY A 275 11.04 4.60 -11.85
N THR A 276 10.17 4.10 -10.96
CA THR A 276 10.37 4.21 -9.51
C THR A 276 11.34 3.14 -9.03
N ALA A 277 12.40 3.57 -8.35
CA ALA A 277 13.26 2.65 -7.61
C ALA A 277 12.52 2.16 -6.36
N PRO A 278 12.82 0.94 -5.87
CA PRO A 278 12.29 0.47 -4.59
C PRO A 278 12.59 1.47 -3.47
N LEU A 279 11.64 1.60 -2.53
CA LEU A 279 11.77 2.51 -1.40
C LEU A 279 13.05 2.18 -0.63
N ASN A 280 13.88 3.19 -0.39
CA ASN A 280 15.04 3.02 0.47
C ASN A 280 14.59 3.23 1.95
N SER A 281 14.99 2.35 2.87
CA SER A 281 14.63 2.48 4.30
C SER A 281 15.59 3.34 5.12
N ARG A 282 16.50 4.07 4.48
CA ARG A 282 17.59 4.78 5.16
C ARG A 282 17.51 6.30 5.04
N ASP A 283 16.88 6.78 4.00
CA ASP A 283 16.84 8.18 3.60
C ASP A 283 15.48 8.49 2.97
N PHE A 284 14.55 8.91 3.83
CA PHE A 284 13.19 9.29 3.48
C PHE A 284 12.78 10.54 4.27
N SER A 285 11.86 11.31 3.68
CA SER A 285 11.27 12.50 4.30
C SER A 285 9.76 12.44 4.14
N PHE A 286 9.05 12.91 5.15
CA PHE A 286 7.60 13.04 5.14
C PHE A 286 7.21 14.17 6.10
N ASP A 287 6.05 14.75 5.86
CA ASP A 287 5.53 15.84 6.67
C ASP A 287 4.79 15.31 7.91
N VAL A 288 5.04 15.93 9.06
CA VAL A 288 4.30 15.68 10.30
C VAL A 288 3.63 16.96 10.73
N PRO A 289 2.28 16.99 10.90
CA PRO A 289 1.60 18.16 11.40
C PRO A 289 2.04 18.44 12.84
N LEU A 290 2.58 19.64 13.04
CA LEU A 290 3.08 20.09 14.33
C LEU A 290 1.90 20.48 15.24
N PRO A 291 1.96 20.20 16.55
CA PRO A 291 0.91 20.62 17.45
C PRO A 291 0.88 22.15 17.53
N ALA A 292 -0.31 22.75 17.68
CA ALA A 292 -0.42 24.18 17.92
C ALA A 292 0.25 24.52 19.26
N VAL A 293 1.36 25.25 19.24
CA VAL A 293 2.10 25.63 20.45
C VAL A 293 1.59 26.99 20.96
N PRO A 294 1.05 27.09 22.20
CA PRO A 294 0.65 28.36 22.77
C PRO A 294 1.82 29.35 22.81
N GLY A 295 1.57 30.57 22.34
CA GLY A 295 2.55 31.66 22.30
C GLY A 295 3.51 31.64 21.12
N GLY A 296 3.27 30.82 20.08
CA GLY A 296 4.03 30.86 18.82
C GLY A 296 5.48 30.37 18.95
N ARG A 297 5.78 29.57 19.98
CA ARG A 297 7.11 28.96 20.16
C ARG A 297 7.36 27.89 19.12
N ASP A 298 8.62 27.75 18.69
CA ASP A 298 9.04 26.69 17.79
C ASP A 298 8.81 25.31 18.45
N PRO A 299 8.21 24.34 17.73
CA PRO A 299 8.07 22.98 18.23
C PRO A 299 9.43 22.28 18.29
N VAL A 300 9.60 21.41 19.29
CA VAL A 300 10.80 20.59 19.45
C VAL A 300 10.52 19.18 18.94
N LEU A 301 11.30 18.73 17.96
CA LEU A 301 11.24 17.37 17.44
C LEU A 301 12.15 16.44 18.27
N ARG A 302 11.63 15.25 18.61
CA ARG A 302 12.40 14.15 19.17
C ARG A 302 12.07 12.85 18.45
N VAL A 303 13.09 12.23 17.85
CA VAL A 303 12.98 10.89 17.27
C VAL A 303 13.28 9.85 18.34
N THR A 304 12.41 8.86 18.48
CA THR A 304 12.62 7.72 19.39
C THR A 304 12.69 6.45 18.55
N PRO A 305 13.89 5.87 18.34
CA PRO A 305 14.01 4.63 17.59
C PRO A 305 13.21 3.50 18.25
N ARG A 306 12.38 2.84 17.46
CA ARG A 306 11.73 1.58 17.84
C ARG A 306 12.33 0.49 16.97
N GLY A 307 13.00 -0.48 17.60
CA GLY A 307 13.41 -1.67 16.88
C GLY A 307 12.18 -2.51 16.53
N THR A 308 12.05 -2.91 15.28
CA THR A 308 11.23 -4.08 14.94
C THR A 308 12.05 -5.31 15.30
N ALA A 309 11.44 -6.28 16.00
CA ALA A 309 12.09 -7.57 16.15
C ALA A 309 12.20 -8.15 14.74
N LEU A 310 13.43 -8.43 14.27
CA LEU A 310 13.60 -9.21 13.06
C LEU A 310 12.86 -10.52 13.26
N VAL A 311 11.90 -10.84 12.38
CA VAL A 311 11.43 -12.21 12.24
C VAL A 311 12.68 -13.00 11.83
N ARG A 312 13.32 -13.66 12.80
CA ARG A 312 14.36 -14.63 12.51
C ARG A 312 13.68 -15.69 11.67
N GLU A 313 14.00 -15.75 10.38
CA GLU A 313 13.94 -17.01 9.65
C GLU A 313 14.52 -18.07 10.58
N ARG A 314 13.72 -19.10 10.90
CA ARG A 314 14.33 -20.35 11.33
C ARG A 314 15.09 -20.86 10.11
N GLN A 315 16.33 -20.43 9.95
CA GLN A 315 17.30 -21.18 9.18
C GLN A 315 17.38 -22.54 9.87
N SER A 316 16.73 -23.52 9.25
CA SER A 316 17.01 -24.93 9.45
C SER A 316 18.50 -25.10 9.22
N SER A 317 19.26 -25.15 10.31
CA SER A 317 20.71 -25.29 10.27
C SER A 317 21.06 -26.65 9.69
N VAL A 318 21.37 -26.71 8.40
CA VAL A 318 22.32 -27.70 7.88
C VAL A 318 23.70 -27.04 8.00
N ALA A 319 24.48 -27.55 8.95
CA ALA A 319 25.77 -27.02 9.33
C ALA A 319 26.74 -26.92 8.14
N GLY A 320 27.35 -25.75 7.98
CA GLY A 320 28.45 -25.49 7.06
C GLY A 320 29.23 -24.27 7.54
N ASP A 321 30.19 -24.51 8.43
CA ASP A 321 31.07 -23.54 9.07
C ASP A 321 31.80 -22.64 8.06
N ARG A 322 31.46 -21.34 8.02
CA ARG A 322 32.40 -20.26 7.68
C ARG A 322 32.10 -19.01 8.51
N ARG A 323 33.00 -18.72 9.44
CA ARG A 323 33.05 -17.49 10.23
C ARG A 323 33.19 -16.26 9.34
N VAL A 324 32.27 -15.30 9.50
CA VAL A 324 32.48 -13.89 9.15
C VAL A 324 32.11 -13.05 10.36
N GLY A 325 33.04 -12.21 10.81
CA GLY A 325 32.97 -11.45 12.06
C GLY A 325 31.90 -10.35 12.09
N PRO A 326 31.65 -9.74 13.26
CA PRO A 326 30.52 -8.84 13.46
C PRO A 326 30.77 -7.46 12.82
N CYS A 327 29.92 -7.09 11.85
CA CYS A 327 29.78 -5.70 11.41
C CYS A 327 29.05 -4.89 12.50
N ARG A 328 29.79 -4.06 13.25
CA ARG A 328 29.24 -2.88 13.92
C ARG A 328 28.79 -1.89 12.86
N ARG A 329 27.57 -1.36 12.92
CA ARG A 329 27.19 -0.16 12.17
C ARG A 329 26.53 0.88 13.07
N VAL A 330 27.14 2.05 13.05
CA VAL A 330 26.76 3.31 13.69
C VAL A 330 25.52 3.85 12.98
N VAL A 331 24.51 4.26 13.75
CA VAL A 331 23.32 4.96 13.25
C VAL A 331 23.54 6.45 13.50
N ASP A 332 24.04 7.16 12.49
CA ASP A 332 24.03 8.62 12.45
C ASP A 332 23.07 9.05 11.32
N GLY A 333 21.82 9.30 11.68
CA GLY A 333 20.87 9.99 10.80
C GLY A 333 21.07 11.49 10.92
N ALA A 334 21.58 12.12 9.86
CA ALA A 334 21.78 13.57 9.81
C ALA A 334 20.44 14.29 9.55
N VAL A 335 19.94 15.04 10.53
CA VAL A 335 18.82 15.96 10.37
C VAL A 335 19.35 17.29 9.83
N HIS A 336 19.04 17.63 8.58
CA HIS A 336 19.33 18.97 8.05
C HIS A 336 18.22 19.95 8.45
N ARG A 337 18.54 20.89 9.34
CA ARG A 337 17.70 22.07 9.59
C ARG A 337 17.92 23.09 8.48
N ARG A 338 16.89 23.43 7.73
CA ARG A 338 16.81 24.71 7.00
C ARG A 338 15.71 25.58 7.62
N PRO A 339 15.96 26.88 7.87
CA PRO A 339 14.95 27.76 8.44
C PRO A 339 14.03 28.30 7.33
N GLY A 340 12.72 28.17 7.54
CA GLY A 340 11.69 28.78 6.72
C GLY A 340 11.33 27.96 5.48
N HIS A 341 10.10 27.45 5.46
CA HIS A 341 9.49 26.52 4.48
C HIS A 341 9.85 25.04 4.69
N VAL A 342 8.84 24.28 5.12
CA VAL A 342 8.87 22.82 5.15
C VAL A 342 8.22 22.33 3.86
N ARG A 343 9.01 21.67 3.03
CA ARG A 343 8.66 20.76 1.93
C ARG A 343 9.23 19.40 2.30
#